data_AF-A0A212SUJ2-F1
#
_entry.id   AF-A0A212SUJ2-F1
#
_cell.length_a   1.000
_cell.length_b   1.000
_cell.length_c   1.000
_cell.angle_alpha   90.00
_cell.angle_beta   90.00
_cell.angle_gamma   90.00
#
_symmetry.space_group_name_H-M   'P 1'
#
loop_
_entity.id
_entity.type
_entity.pdbx_description
1 polymer ?
#
loop_
_entity_poly.entity_id
_entity_poly.type
_entity_poly.pdbx_seq_one_letter_code
_entity_poly.pdbx_strand_id
1 'polypeptide(L)'
;MTEIQLHDVALEPERTLGSPGGPKKRTRRPEPLRGRLTFGWDLLPADHGSAPADWHAHVRSTPDRDYRHLLLVCSFRPETPEAPGTFRHASLALSLSTPDPSARPVARLIDPGERTRPTAAGPGTGLSFTVSTGVVDLGVERQQPEPGLAREEWIVRGHGASQPDPQWEFRGLRRLPLVGDHPVAALVELVPGRPNTADVLVAAELEHRSWGIRRYRARLGPTVHGIPLNPREAGA
;
A
#
# COMPACT_ATOMS: atom_id res chain seq x y z
N MET A 1 -0.12 -21.05 4.51
CA MET A 1 -0.64 -20.03 3.59
C MET A 1 -1.90 -19.49 4.25
N THR A 2 -1.86 -18.25 4.74
CA THR A 2 -2.99 -17.63 5.43
C THR A 2 -3.92 -17.04 4.38
N GLU A 3 -5.20 -17.39 4.41
CA GLU A 3 -6.20 -16.88 3.46
C GLU A 3 -6.67 -15.50 3.96
N ILE A 4 -6.26 -14.44 3.25
CA ILE A 4 -6.65 -13.07 3.58
C ILE A 4 -8.03 -12.80 2.99
N GLN A 5 -8.99 -12.45 3.83
CA GLN A 5 -10.31 -12.04 3.36
C GLN A 5 -10.22 -10.68 2.67
N LEU A 6 -10.63 -10.65 1.41
CA LEU A 6 -10.70 -9.41 0.62
C LEU A 6 -12.11 -8.83 0.74
N HIS A 7 -12.18 -7.52 1.00
CA HIS A 7 -13.42 -6.77 1.09
C HIS A 7 -13.54 -5.80 -0.09
N ASP A 8 -14.75 -5.69 -0.64
CA ASP A 8 -15.06 -4.74 -1.70
C ASP A 8 -14.90 -3.30 -1.21
N VAL A 9 -14.14 -2.51 -1.96
CA VAL A 9 -13.96 -1.10 -1.70
C VAL A 9 -14.84 -0.28 -2.64
N ALA A 10 -15.79 0.45 -2.08
CA ALA A 10 -16.53 1.46 -2.84
C ALA A 10 -15.66 2.71 -3.01
N LEU A 11 -14.95 2.79 -4.13
CA LEU A 11 -14.16 3.95 -4.51
C LEU A 11 -15.08 5.12 -4.89
N GLU A 12 -15.11 6.16 -4.07
CA GLU A 12 -15.93 7.35 -4.31
C GLU A 12 -15.20 8.37 -5.18
N PRO A 13 -15.86 8.99 -6.17
CA PRO A 13 -15.22 10.01 -7.01
C PRO A 13 -14.87 11.26 -6.19
N GLU A 14 -13.62 11.73 -6.32
CA GLU A 14 -13.19 12.98 -5.71
C GLU A 14 -13.83 14.18 -6.44
N ARG A 15 -14.45 15.09 -5.69
CA ARG A 15 -15.01 16.33 -6.24
C ARG A 15 -13.90 17.36 -6.41
N THR A 16 -13.48 17.61 -7.65
CA THR A 16 -12.50 18.67 -7.94
C THR A 16 -13.18 19.99 -8.34
N LEU A 17 -12.70 21.11 -7.79
CA LEU A 17 -13.04 22.47 -8.25
C LEU A 17 -12.51 22.65 -9.68
N GLY A 18 -13.36 22.46 -10.69
CA GLY A 18 -12.95 22.42 -12.10
C GLY A 18 -13.36 21.15 -12.84
N SER A 19 -14.02 20.21 -12.17
CA SER A 19 -14.88 19.24 -12.87
C SER A 19 -15.83 20.04 -13.77
N PRO A 20 -15.91 19.75 -15.08
CA PRO A 20 -16.65 20.60 -16.00
C PRO A 20 -18.05 20.80 -15.45
N GLY A 21 -18.39 22.07 -15.13
CA GLY A 21 -19.76 22.46 -14.85
C GLY A 21 -20.59 21.96 -16.03
N GLY A 22 -21.41 20.95 -15.80
CA GLY A 22 -22.05 20.20 -16.88
C GLY A 22 -22.84 21.14 -17.78
N PRO A 23 -22.60 21.18 -19.09
CA PRO A 23 -23.53 21.81 -20.01
C PRO A 23 -24.75 20.89 -20.16
N LYS A 24 -25.92 21.44 -19.82
CA LYS A 24 -27.27 21.09 -20.31
C LYS A 24 -27.37 19.82 -21.18
N LYS A 25 -27.42 18.64 -20.54
CA LYS A 25 -28.12 17.40 -20.98
C LYS A 25 -27.83 16.29 -19.96
N ARG A 26 -28.80 15.97 -19.08
CA ARG A 26 -28.89 14.78 -18.20
C ARG A 26 -27.61 13.90 -18.07
N THR A 27 -26.48 14.45 -17.62
CA THR A 27 -25.23 13.69 -17.47
C THR A 27 -25.10 13.22 -16.03
N ARG A 28 -25.25 11.90 -15.89
CA ARG A 28 -25.17 11.09 -14.68
C ARG A 28 -23.91 11.43 -13.87
N ARG A 29 -24.07 11.70 -12.57
CA ARG A 29 -22.96 11.85 -11.61
C ARG A 29 -22.05 10.61 -11.70
N PRO A 30 -20.71 10.73 -11.68
CA PRO A 30 -19.84 9.55 -11.69
C PRO A 30 -20.20 8.66 -10.50
N GLU A 31 -20.53 7.39 -10.79
CA GLU A 31 -20.94 6.42 -9.78
C GLU A 31 -19.70 5.86 -9.05
N PRO A 32 -19.83 5.43 -7.78
CA PRO A 32 -18.75 4.73 -7.09
C PRO A 32 -18.30 3.48 -7.84
N LEU A 33 -16.99 3.24 -7.89
CA LEU A 33 -16.46 2.03 -8.53
C LEU A 33 -16.48 0.87 -7.53
N ARG A 34 -17.51 0.02 -7.61
CA ARG A 34 -17.63 -1.20 -6.80
C ARG A 34 -16.95 -2.37 -7.50
N GLY A 35 -16.34 -3.27 -6.73
CA GLY A 35 -15.70 -4.50 -7.23
C GLY A 35 -14.44 -4.31 -8.08
N ARG A 36 -13.97 -3.06 -8.26
CA ARG A 36 -12.75 -2.76 -9.05
C ARG A 36 -11.49 -2.66 -8.22
N LEU A 37 -11.64 -2.35 -6.94
CA LEU A 37 -10.60 -2.40 -5.95
C LEU A 37 -11.14 -3.20 -4.78
N THR A 38 -10.41 -4.22 -4.38
CA THR A 38 -10.67 -4.92 -3.13
C THR A 38 -9.46 -4.81 -2.22
N PHE A 39 -9.72 -4.86 -0.92
CA PHE A 39 -8.72 -4.67 0.11
C PHE A 39 -8.90 -5.70 1.21
N GLY A 40 -7.81 -6.35 1.59
CA GLY A 40 -7.78 -7.24 2.74
C GLY A 40 -6.56 -6.99 3.60
N TRP A 41 -6.64 -7.45 4.84
CA TRP A 41 -5.53 -7.39 5.77
C TRP A 41 -5.48 -8.64 6.64
N ASP A 42 -4.30 -8.94 7.16
CA ASP A 42 -4.10 -9.94 8.18
C ASP A 42 -3.04 -9.46 9.17
N LEU A 43 -3.15 -9.94 10.41
CA LEU A 43 -2.27 -9.58 11.51
C LEU A 43 -1.56 -10.83 12.00
N LEU A 44 -0.29 -10.94 11.65
CA LEU A 44 0.52 -12.11 11.90
C LEU A 44 1.47 -11.87 13.08
N PRO A 45 1.93 -12.94 13.77
CA PRO A 45 3.07 -12.87 14.67
C PRO A 45 4.29 -12.22 13.98
N ALA A 46 5.10 -11.48 14.73
CA ALA A 46 6.27 -10.79 14.18
C ALA A 46 7.35 -11.76 13.64
N ASP A 47 7.34 -12.99 14.13
CA ASP A 47 8.18 -14.11 13.72
C ASP A 47 7.50 -15.05 12.71
N HIS A 48 6.35 -14.66 12.16
CA HIS A 48 5.67 -15.45 11.13
C HIS A 48 6.57 -15.63 9.89
N GLY A 49 6.65 -16.86 9.37
CA GLY A 49 7.60 -17.24 8.31
C GLY A 49 7.40 -16.57 6.93
N SER A 50 6.38 -15.72 6.77
CA SER A 50 6.23 -14.84 5.61
C SER A 50 6.99 -13.52 5.75
N ALA A 51 7.51 -13.19 6.93
CA ALA A 51 8.29 -11.97 7.13
C ALA A 51 9.68 -12.09 6.48
N PRO A 52 10.22 -11.00 5.92
CA PRO A 52 11.60 -10.95 5.46
C PRO A 52 12.62 -11.35 6.55
N ALA A 53 13.72 -11.98 6.16
CA ALA A 53 14.72 -12.49 7.10
C ALA A 53 15.37 -11.39 7.97
N ASP A 54 15.53 -10.20 7.41
CA ASP A 54 16.03 -9.00 8.09
C ASP A 54 15.04 -8.47 9.13
N TRP A 55 13.72 -8.67 8.94
CA TRP A 55 12.72 -8.33 9.95
C TRP A 55 12.85 -9.26 11.16
N HIS A 56 13.04 -10.55 10.93
CA HIS A 56 13.31 -11.48 12.02
C HIS A 56 14.60 -11.13 12.79
N ALA A 57 15.63 -10.67 12.09
CA ALA A 57 16.85 -10.20 12.73
C ALA A 57 16.60 -8.94 13.58
N HIS A 58 15.80 -8.00 13.07
CA HIS A 58 15.38 -6.81 13.82
C HIS A 58 14.62 -7.18 15.09
N VAL A 59 13.57 -7.99 15.00
CA VAL A 59 12.77 -8.43 16.15
C VAL A 59 13.63 -9.12 17.21
N ARG A 60 14.55 -10.00 16.80
CA ARG A 60 15.47 -10.67 17.74
C ARG A 60 16.45 -9.71 18.42
N SER A 61 16.80 -8.59 17.76
CA SER A 61 17.70 -7.59 18.32
C SER A 61 17.03 -6.66 19.35
N THR A 62 15.70 -6.68 19.44
CA THR A 62 14.90 -5.82 20.33
C THR A 62 13.87 -6.63 21.13
N PRO A 63 14.33 -7.56 22.00
CA PRO A 63 13.44 -8.51 22.69
C PRO A 63 12.43 -7.86 23.65
N ASP A 64 12.71 -6.64 24.14
CA ASP A 64 11.83 -5.91 25.06
C ASP A 64 10.73 -5.11 24.35
N ARG A 65 10.53 -5.35 23.04
CA ARG A 65 9.58 -4.61 22.20
C ARG A 65 8.54 -5.55 21.62
N ASP A 66 7.30 -5.09 21.59
CA ASP A 66 6.18 -5.83 21.01
C ASP A 66 6.03 -5.47 19.53
N TYR A 67 6.03 -6.48 18.66
CA TYR A 67 5.89 -6.30 17.22
C TYR A 67 4.71 -7.09 16.66
N ARG A 68 4.16 -6.59 15.55
CA ARG A 68 3.23 -7.32 14.69
C ARG A 68 3.59 -7.18 13.22
N HIS A 69 3.37 -8.26 12.48
CA HIS A 69 3.47 -8.24 11.02
C HIS A 69 2.09 -7.96 10.45
N LEU A 70 1.88 -6.73 9.98
CA LEU A 70 0.66 -6.31 9.31
C LEU A 70 0.80 -6.55 7.80
N LEU A 71 0.04 -7.50 7.27
CA LEU A 71 0.00 -7.83 5.85
C LEU A 71 -1.25 -7.21 5.23
N LEU A 72 -1.08 -6.52 4.09
CA LEU A 72 -2.13 -5.77 3.41
C LEU A 72 -2.15 -6.19 1.94
N VAL A 73 -3.33 -6.37 1.37
CA VAL A 73 -3.49 -6.73 -0.05
C VAL A 73 -4.41 -5.74 -0.73
N CYS A 74 -3.88 -5.05 -1.73
CA CYS A 74 -4.68 -4.26 -2.67
C CYS A 74 -4.84 -5.05 -3.97
N SER A 75 -6.09 -5.28 -4.37
CA SER A 75 -6.42 -6.05 -5.56
C SER A 75 -7.12 -5.17 -6.57
N PHE A 76 -6.51 -5.02 -7.75
CA PHE A 76 -6.99 -4.15 -8.82
C PHE A 76 -7.63 -4.97 -9.94
N ARG A 77 -8.88 -4.63 -10.28
CA ARG A 77 -9.70 -5.23 -11.34
C ARG A 77 -10.29 -4.10 -12.21
N PRO A 78 -9.52 -3.55 -13.16
CA PRO A 78 -9.92 -2.33 -13.87
C PRO A 78 -11.03 -2.55 -14.91
N GLU A 79 -11.27 -3.78 -15.35
CA GLU A 79 -12.29 -4.13 -16.33
C GLU A 79 -13.57 -4.60 -15.63
N THR A 80 -14.71 -3.98 -15.95
CA THR A 80 -16.03 -4.59 -15.76
C THR A 80 -16.74 -4.62 -17.11
N PRO A 81 -17.68 -5.57 -17.33
CA PRO A 81 -18.43 -5.67 -18.58
C PRO A 81 -19.09 -4.35 -19.02
N GLU A 82 -19.44 -3.49 -18.05
CA GLU A 82 -20.19 -2.25 -18.25
C GLU A 82 -19.31 -1.02 -18.50
N ALA A 83 -18.02 -1.05 -18.13
CA ALA A 83 -17.11 0.08 -18.35
C ALA A 83 -15.62 -0.33 -18.30
N PRO A 84 -14.90 -0.41 -19.43
CA PRO A 84 -13.45 -0.67 -19.42
C PRO A 84 -12.67 0.52 -18.87
N GLY A 85 -11.61 0.26 -18.11
CA GLY A 85 -10.71 1.29 -17.58
C GLY A 85 -9.28 0.77 -17.38
N THR A 86 -8.40 1.64 -16.89
CA THR A 86 -7.03 1.26 -16.52
C THR A 86 -6.59 2.04 -15.29
N PHE A 87 -6.15 1.35 -14.24
CA PHE A 87 -5.57 2.03 -13.08
C PHE A 87 -4.19 2.58 -13.45
N ARG A 88 -4.03 3.89 -13.28
CA ARG A 88 -2.75 4.58 -13.54
C ARG A 88 -1.91 4.71 -12.29
N HIS A 89 -2.59 4.98 -11.18
CA HIS A 89 -1.97 5.20 -9.89
C HIS A 89 -2.92 4.76 -8.79
N ALA A 90 -2.38 4.30 -7.67
CA ALA A 90 -3.12 4.15 -6.43
C ALA A 90 -2.20 4.41 -5.25
N SER A 91 -2.76 4.76 -4.10
CA SER A 91 -2.02 4.83 -2.85
C SER A 91 -2.79 4.13 -1.74
N LEU A 92 -2.04 3.51 -0.84
CA LEU A 92 -2.50 2.92 0.40
C LEU A 92 -1.73 3.60 1.53
N ALA A 93 -2.43 4.26 2.45
CA ALA A 93 -1.82 4.88 3.61
C ALA A 93 -2.41 4.29 4.89
N LEU A 94 -1.56 4.11 5.91
CA LEU A 94 -2.00 3.81 7.26
C LEU A 94 -1.90 5.05 8.15
N SER A 95 -2.74 5.10 9.17
CA SER A 95 -2.55 5.97 10.33
C SER A 95 -2.55 5.09 11.57
N LEU A 96 -1.36 4.86 12.14
CA LEU A 96 -1.15 4.09 13.35
C LEU A 96 -1.40 4.99 14.57
N SER A 97 -2.25 4.54 15.48
CA SER A 97 -2.66 5.35 16.62
C SER A 97 -2.90 4.53 17.89
N THR A 98 -2.87 5.23 19.01
CA THR A 98 -3.50 4.79 20.27
C THR A 98 -4.47 5.90 20.73
N PRO A 99 -5.33 5.68 21.73
CA PRO A 99 -6.20 6.72 22.27
C PRO A 99 -5.45 7.95 22.79
N ASP A 100 -4.19 7.79 23.21
CA ASP A 100 -3.33 8.90 23.63
C ASP A 100 -2.38 9.25 22.47
N PRO A 101 -2.55 10.43 21.84
CA PRO A 101 -1.80 10.82 20.65
C PRO A 101 -0.31 11.03 20.89
N SER A 102 0.13 11.14 22.15
CA SER A 102 1.54 11.31 22.50
C SER A 102 2.37 10.03 22.35
N ALA A 103 1.72 8.85 22.37
CA ALA A 103 2.37 7.57 22.12
C ALA A 103 1.65 6.84 20.99
N ARG A 104 2.35 6.69 19.86
CA ARG A 104 1.81 6.04 18.66
C ARG A 104 2.62 4.79 18.31
N PRO A 105 1.96 3.75 17.78
CA PRO A 105 2.67 2.64 17.15
C PRO A 105 3.45 3.14 15.94
N VAL A 106 4.50 2.43 15.57
CA VAL A 106 5.40 2.85 14.48
C VAL A 106 5.65 1.68 13.54
N ALA A 107 5.51 1.90 12.23
CA ALA A 107 5.93 0.94 11.22
C ALA A 107 7.45 0.96 11.10
N ARG A 108 8.16 0.15 11.88
CA ARG A 108 9.63 0.13 11.91
C ARG A 108 10.21 -0.22 10.55
N LEU A 109 9.63 -1.23 9.91
CA LEU A 109 10.02 -1.71 8.60
C LEU A 109 8.77 -1.81 7.72
N ILE A 110 8.94 -1.59 6.42
CA ILE A 110 7.89 -1.71 5.41
C ILE A 110 8.43 -2.51 4.23
N ASP A 111 7.57 -3.31 3.64
CA ASP A 111 7.86 -4.10 2.46
C ASP A 111 6.89 -3.69 1.35
N PRO A 112 7.38 -3.16 0.22
CA PRO A 112 6.55 -2.86 -0.94
C PRO A 112 6.22 -4.11 -1.80
N GLY A 113 6.66 -5.29 -1.38
CA GLY A 113 6.40 -6.58 -2.01
C GLY A 113 7.39 -6.93 -3.13
N GLU A 114 7.33 -8.18 -3.61
CA GLU A 114 8.29 -8.74 -4.57
C GLU A 114 8.31 -8.05 -5.95
N ARG A 115 7.24 -7.32 -6.31
CA ARG A 115 7.07 -6.67 -7.63
C ARG A 115 7.77 -5.31 -7.77
N THR A 116 8.71 -5.01 -6.89
CA THR A 116 9.46 -3.76 -6.85
C THR A 116 10.78 -3.77 -7.61
N ARG A 117 11.19 -4.91 -8.20
CA ARG A 117 12.49 -4.98 -8.87
C ARG A 117 12.45 -4.20 -10.20
N PRO A 118 13.40 -3.27 -10.42
CA PRO A 118 13.65 -2.74 -11.76
C PRO A 118 13.88 -3.92 -12.70
N THR A 119 13.07 -4.03 -13.76
CA THR A 119 13.35 -5.00 -14.82
C THR A 119 14.56 -4.46 -15.60
N ALA A 120 15.77 -4.80 -15.15
CA ALA A 120 16.93 -4.63 -16.00
C ALA A 120 16.71 -5.50 -17.24
N ALA A 121 16.51 -4.87 -18.40
CA ALA A 121 16.51 -5.57 -19.66
C ALA A 121 17.96 -6.00 -19.96
N GLY A 122 18.37 -7.16 -19.48
CA GLY A 122 19.68 -7.75 -19.80
C GLY A 122 20.04 -8.95 -18.93
N PRO A 123 20.76 -9.96 -19.46
CA PRO A 123 21.18 -11.12 -18.69
C PRO A 123 22.41 -10.73 -17.86
N GLY A 124 22.23 -10.61 -16.54
CA GLY A 124 23.30 -10.27 -15.63
C GLY A 124 23.01 -10.74 -14.21
N THR A 125 23.85 -11.67 -13.75
CA THR A 125 24.16 -12.12 -12.39
C THR A 125 23.84 -11.14 -11.25
N GLY A 126 23.30 -11.66 -10.15
CA GLY A 126 22.69 -10.90 -9.05
C GLY A 126 23.64 -10.38 -7.96
N LEU A 127 23.08 -9.79 -6.88
CA LEU A 127 23.51 -9.92 -5.48
C LEU A 127 22.56 -9.16 -4.53
N SER A 128 22.62 -9.53 -3.25
CA SER A 128 21.82 -9.09 -2.09
C SER A 128 22.18 -7.70 -1.57
N PHE A 129 21.29 -7.05 -0.81
CA PHE A 129 21.68 -5.93 0.06
C PHE A 129 20.95 -5.87 1.40
N THR A 130 21.74 -5.53 2.41
CA THR A 130 21.44 -5.35 3.84
C THR A 130 20.99 -3.92 4.11
N VAL A 131 20.06 -3.78 5.06
CA VAL A 131 19.45 -2.53 5.52
C VAL A 131 20.38 -1.76 6.47
N SER A 132 20.48 -0.45 6.29
CA SER A 132 20.83 0.49 7.37
C SER A 132 20.19 1.86 7.11
N THR A 133 19.30 2.24 8.03
CA THR A 133 18.83 3.60 8.36
C THR A 133 18.30 4.51 7.24
N GLY A 134 16.99 4.76 7.30
CA GLY A 134 16.37 6.08 7.07
C GLY A 134 16.51 6.68 5.66
N VAL A 135 15.40 6.65 4.92
CA VAL A 135 15.21 7.16 3.54
C VAL A 135 15.71 6.20 2.47
N VAL A 136 14.78 5.49 1.83
CA VAL A 136 15.05 4.79 0.56
C VAL A 136 14.88 5.81 -0.57
N ASP A 137 15.96 6.52 -0.87
CA ASP A 137 16.24 6.96 -2.24
C ASP A 137 17.32 6.03 -2.81
N LEU A 138 16.91 5.20 -3.77
CA LEU A 138 17.84 4.43 -4.59
C LEU A 138 18.51 5.41 -5.57
N GLY A 139 19.51 6.14 -5.07
CA GLY A 139 20.44 6.89 -5.89
C GLY A 139 21.70 6.05 -6.10
N VAL A 140 21.79 5.32 -7.21
CA VAL A 140 23.07 4.76 -7.66
C VAL A 140 23.83 5.88 -8.37
N GLU A 141 24.88 6.38 -7.74
CA GLU A 141 25.95 7.14 -8.37
C GLU A 141 27.24 6.32 -8.10
N ARG A 142 28.03 5.84 -9.06
CA ARG A 142 28.38 6.37 -10.39
C ARG A 142 29.16 5.28 -11.18
N GLN A 143 28.83 5.07 -12.44
CA GLN A 143 29.82 4.89 -13.51
C GLN A 143 29.23 5.53 -14.77
N GLN A 144 30.10 6.20 -15.55
CA GLN A 144 29.82 7.37 -16.39
C GLN A 144 28.60 7.31 -17.35
N PRO A 145 28.02 8.48 -17.66
CA PRO A 145 26.73 8.62 -18.31
C PRO A 145 26.82 8.53 -19.84
N GLU A 146 26.02 7.63 -20.42
CA GLU A 146 25.58 7.71 -21.82
C GLU A 146 24.20 8.39 -21.87
N PRO A 147 23.91 9.24 -22.86
CA PRO A 147 22.81 10.19 -22.81
C PRO A 147 21.47 9.52 -23.12
N GLY A 148 20.71 9.25 -22.06
CA GLY A 148 19.31 8.85 -22.16
C GLY A 148 18.80 8.37 -20.81
N LEU A 149 18.36 9.31 -19.96
CA LEU A 149 17.74 9.08 -18.66
C LEU A 149 16.73 7.92 -18.70
N ALA A 150 17.19 6.70 -18.40
CA ALA A 150 16.33 5.58 -18.10
C ALA A 150 15.68 5.90 -16.74
N ARG A 151 14.47 6.47 -16.77
CA ARG A 151 13.66 6.65 -15.57
C ARG A 151 13.51 5.28 -14.91
N GLU A 152 13.90 5.16 -13.65
CA GLU A 152 13.60 3.96 -12.87
C GLU A 152 12.09 3.72 -12.89
N GLU A 153 11.67 2.60 -13.48
CA GLU A 153 10.28 2.18 -13.55
C GLU A 153 9.99 1.28 -12.34
N TRP A 154 9.07 1.71 -11.48
CA TRP A 154 8.59 0.95 -10.32
C TRP A 154 7.08 0.72 -10.42
N ILE A 155 6.62 -0.40 -9.88
CA ILE A 155 5.18 -0.72 -9.78
C ILE A 155 4.66 -0.40 -8.40
N VAL A 156 5.46 -0.63 -7.35
CA VAL A 156 5.11 -0.30 -5.97
C VAL A 156 6.30 0.39 -5.29
N ARG A 157 6.04 1.43 -4.50
CA ARG A 157 7.04 2.10 -3.64
C ARG A 157 6.48 2.27 -2.24
N GLY A 158 7.27 1.97 -1.22
CA GLY A 158 6.92 2.17 0.19
C GLY A 158 7.60 3.42 0.76
N HIS A 159 6.89 4.12 1.64
CA HIS A 159 7.32 5.32 2.37
C HIS A 159 6.92 5.22 3.85
N GLY A 160 7.56 6.00 4.72
CA GLY A 160 7.19 6.08 6.14
C GLY A 160 7.71 4.92 7.00
N ALA A 161 8.83 4.30 6.63
CA ALA A 161 9.55 3.43 7.56
C ALA A 161 9.99 4.25 8.79
N SER A 162 9.86 3.64 9.97
CA SER A 162 10.00 4.30 11.28
C SER A 162 9.03 5.46 11.53
N GLN A 163 7.89 5.50 10.84
CA GLN A 163 6.84 6.51 11.05
C GLN A 163 5.50 5.86 11.44
N PRO A 164 4.59 6.61 12.09
CA PRO A 164 3.24 6.14 12.40
C PRO A 164 2.31 6.14 11.17
N ASP A 165 2.73 6.74 10.06
CA ASP A 165 1.95 6.93 8.84
C ASP A 165 2.65 6.35 7.60
N PRO A 166 2.89 5.02 7.55
CA PRO A 166 3.46 4.39 6.36
C PRO A 166 2.50 4.46 5.17
N GLN A 167 3.07 4.58 3.97
CA GLN A 167 2.32 4.67 2.72
C GLN A 167 2.95 3.80 1.64
N TRP A 168 2.13 3.21 0.79
CA TRP A 168 2.53 2.57 -0.46
C TRP A 168 1.90 3.29 -1.65
N GLU A 169 2.70 3.56 -2.65
CA GLU A 169 2.27 4.06 -3.95
C GLU A 169 2.34 2.92 -4.97
N PHE A 170 1.29 2.78 -5.77
CA PHE A 170 1.16 1.80 -6.83
C PHE A 170 1.06 2.54 -8.16
N ARG A 171 1.82 2.10 -9.16
CA ARG A 171 1.86 2.74 -10.47
C ARG A 171 1.68 1.73 -11.59
N GLY A 172 0.72 2.00 -12.46
CA GLY A 172 0.57 1.28 -13.71
C GLY A 172 1.64 1.72 -14.71
N LEU A 173 2.44 0.77 -15.19
CA LEU A 173 3.42 0.99 -16.24
C LEU A 173 2.87 0.53 -17.58
N ARG A 174 3.47 0.98 -18.69
CA ARG A 174 3.03 0.59 -20.05
C ARG A 174 3.05 -0.92 -20.27
N ARG A 175 4.06 -1.60 -19.72
CA ARG A 175 4.25 -3.05 -19.86
C ARG A 175 3.69 -3.85 -18.70
N LEU A 176 3.43 -3.20 -17.57
CA LEU A 176 3.00 -3.82 -16.32
C LEU A 176 1.80 -3.03 -15.79
N PRO A 177 0.58 -3.31 -16.30
CA PRO A 177 -0.61 -2.62 -15.85
C PRO A 177 -0.89 -2.95 -14.38
N LEU A 178 -1.48 -2.01 -13.65
CA LEU A 178 -1.85 -2.20 -12.26
C LEU A 178 -3.10 -3.10 -12.16
N VAL A 179 -2.87 -4.42 -12.22
CA VAL A 179 -3.88 -5.49 -12.25
C VAL A 179 -3.46 -6.61 -11.32
N GLY A 180 -4.43 -7.32 -10.76
CA GLY A 180 -4.17 -8.46 -9.87
C GLY A 180 -3.96 -8.01 -8.45
N ASP A 181 -3.35 -8.88 -7.66
CA ASP A 181 -3.17 -8.70 -6.22
C ASP A 181 -1.75 -8.18 -5.95
N HIS A 182 -1.67 -7.16 -5.09
CA HIS A 182 -0.43 -6.48 -4.74
C HIS A 182 -0.30 -6.49 -3.21
N PRO A 183 0.37 -7.52 -2.65
CA PRO A 183 0.64 -7.58 -1.23
C PRO A 183 1.73 -6.57 -0.85
N VAL A 184 1.52 -5.90 0.27
CA VAL A 184 2.51 -5.04 0.94
C VAL A 184 2.44 -5.31 2.44
N ALA A 185 3.50 -5.02 3.17
CA ALA A 185 3.55 -5.35 4.59
C ALA A 185 4.27 -4.28 5.42
N ALA A 186 3.96 -4.23 6.71
CA ALA A 186 4.69 -3.46 7.70
C ALA A 186 4.98 -4.28 8.96
N LEU A 187 6.19 -4.12 9.50
CA LEU A 187 6.52 -4.53 10.86
C LEU A 187 6.18 -3.37 11.79
N VAL A 188 5.13 -3.52 12.57
CA VAL A 188 4.62 -2.48 13.47
C VAL A 188 5.12 -2.74 14.88
N GLU A 189 5.88 -1.79 15.45
CA GLU A 189 6.15 -1.74 16.89
C GLU A 189 4.91 -1.18 17.59
N LEU A 190 4.39 -1.94 18.54
CA LEU A 190 3.22 -1.57 19.33
C LEU A 190 3.63 -0.73 20.54
N VAL A 191 2.67 0.07 21.02
CA VAL A 191 2.77 0.71 22.34
C VAL A 191 2.26 -0.29 23.40
N PRO A 192 3.12 -0.70 24.36
CA PRO A 192 2.74 -1.68 25.37
C PRO A 192 1.58 -1.22 26.25
N GLY A 193 0.72 -2.15 26.66
CA GLY A 193 -0.39 -1.89 27.58
C GLY A 193 -1.48 -0.96 27.04
N ARG A 194 -1.48 -0.66 25.74
CA ARG A 194 -2.47 0.23 25.10
C ARG A 194 -3.16 -0.44 23.92
N PRO A 195 -4.41 -0.05 23.60
CA PRO A 195 -5.03 -0.43 22.34
C PRO A 195 -4.34 0.33 21.20
N ASN A 196 -3.77 -0.43 20.28
CA ASN A 196 -3.09 0.01 19.06
C ASN A 196 -4.04 -0.23 17.90
N THR A 197 -4.24 0.77 17.05
CA THR A 197 -5.13 0.71 15.88
C THR A 197 -4.42 1.20 14.62
N ALA A 198 -4.82 0.67 13.47
CA ALA A 198 -4.44 1.17 12.15
C ALA A 198 -5.69 1.58 11.36
N ASP A 199 -5.79 2.87 11.03
CA ASP A 199 -6.76 3.35 10.05
C ASP A 199 -6.17 3.23 8.65
N VAL A 200 -6.98 2.83 7.67
CA VAL A 200 -6.51 2.64 6.29
C VAL A 200 -7.19 3.65 5.36
N LEU A 201 -6.41 4.27 4.48
CA LEU A 201 -6.90 5.11 3.40
C LEU A 201 -6.40 4.56 2.06
N VAL A 202 -7.31 4.45 1.09
CA VAL A 202 -6.97 4.11 -0.29
C VAL A 202 -7.43 5.19 -1.25
N ALA A 203 -6.55 5.57 -2.17
CA ALA A 203 -6.88 6.42 -3.30
C ALA A 203 -6.47 5.73 -4.60
N ALA A 204 -7.19 5.98 -5.68
CA ALA A 204 -6.90 5.42 -6.98
C ALA A 204 -7.25 6.39 -8.11
N GLU A 205 -6.41 6.39 -9.15
CA GLU A 205 -6.64 7.08 -10.40
C GLU A 205 -7.01 6.04 -11.47
N LEU A 206 -8.25 6.10 -11.97
CA LEU A 206 -8.73 5.25 -13.04
C LEU A 206 -8.87 6.08 -14.32
N GLU A 207 -8.18 5.65 -15.38
CA GLU A 207 -8.40 6.17 -16.73
C GLU A 207 -9.55 5.44 -17.40
N HIS A 208 -10.58 6.21 -17.76
CA HIS A 208 -11.73 5.75 -18.53
C HIS A 208 -11.53 6.07 -20.00
N ARG A 209 -11.87 5.13 -20.90
CA ARG A 209 -11.74 5.33 -22.35
C ARG A 209 -12.48 6.57 -22.86
N SER A 210 -13.66 6.85 -22.30
CA SER A 210 -14.55 7.93 -22.76
C SER A 210 -14.40 9.23 -21.99
N TRP A 211 -13.84 9.21 -20.77
CA TRP A 211 -13.89 10.34 -19.83
C TRP A 211 -12.52 10.78 -19.31
N GLY A 212 -11.44 10.14 -19.75
CA GLY A 212 -10.09 10.41 -19.27
C GLY A 212 -9.87 9.95 -17.83
N ILE A 213 -8.88 10.54 -17.17
CA ILE A 213 -8.48 10.17 -15.81
C ILE A 213 -9.44 10.74 -14.77
N ARG A 214 -9.88 9.90 -13.84
CA ARG A 214 -10.69 10.27 -12.69
C ARG A 214 -10.05 9.78 -11.40
N ARG A 215 -10.07 10.63 -10.37
CA ARG A 215 -9.59 10.31 -9.02
C ARG A 215 -10.72 9.79 -8.17
N TYR A 216 -10.42 8.73 -7.43
CA TYR A 216 -11.31 8.10 -6.48
C TYR A 216 -10.61 7.90 -5.16
N ARG A 217 -11.38 7.93 -4.06
CA ARG A 217 -10.89 7.67 -2.71
C ARG A 217 -11.86 6.78 -1.96
N ALA A 218 -11.33 6.00 -1.03
CA ALA A 218 -12.09 5.26 -0.04
C ALA A 218 -11.32 5.22 1.28
N ARG A 219 -12.02 5.45 2.38
CA ARG A 219 -11.49 5.16 3.72
C ARG A 219 -11.86 3.72 4.06
N LEU A 220 -10.87 2.91 4.42
CA LEU A 220 -11.00 1.48 4.62
C LEU A 220 -10.82 1.12 6.09
N GLY A 221 -11.60 0.14 6.56
CA GLY A 221 -11.67 -0.27 7.96
C GLY A 221 -13.11 -0.26 8.48
N PRO A 222 -13.40 -0.92 9.61
CA PRO A 222 -14.70 -0.83 10.24
C PRO A 222 -14.97 0.65 10.47
N THR A 223 -16.13 1.11 9.99
CA THR A 223 -16.50 2.51 9.72
C THR A 223 -16.47 3.42 10.98
N VAL A 224 -16.04 2.86 12.12
CA VAL A 224 -15.99 3.49 13.45
C VAL A 224 -14.68 3.21 14.22
N HIS A 225 -13.88 2.15 13.93
CA HIS A 225 -12.81 1.71 14.88
C HIS A 225 -11.43 1.28 14.31
N GLY A 226 -11.19 1.35 13.00
CA GLY A 226 -9.89 0.94 12.42
C GLY A 226 -9.56 -0.55 12.64
N ILE A 227 -8.37 -0.99 12.21
CA ILE A 227 -7.87 -2.36 12.41
C ILE A 227 -7.21 -2.45 13.80
N PRO A 228 -7.70 -3.28 14.73
CA PRO A 228 -7.02 -3.51 16.00
C PRO A 228 -5.72 -4.30 15.78
N LEU A 229 -4.62 -3.83 16.38
CA LEU A 229 -3.27 -4.41 16.23
C LEU A 229 -2.81 -5.21 17.44
N ASN A 230 -3.52 -5.11 18.56
CA ASN A 230 -3.26 -5.98 19.72
C ASN A 230 -3.66 -7.42 19.37
N PRO A 231 -3.01 -8.43 20.00
CA PRO A 231 -3.53 -9.79 19.94
C PRO A 231 -4.99 -9.78 20.40
N ARG A 232 -5.86 -10.45 19.65
CA ARG A 232 -7.15 -10.85 20.21
C ARG A 232 -6.83 -11.73 21.42
N GLU A 233 -7.30 -11.36 22.61
CA GLU A 233 -7.33 -12.30 23.73
C GLU A 233 -8.07 -13.54 23.23
N ALA A 234 -7.37 -14.66 23.13
CA ALA A 234 -8.03 -15.94 22.98
C ALA A 234 -8.89 -16.10 24.24
N GLY A 235 -10.21 -16.02 24.06
CA GLY A 235 -11.15 -16.01 25.17
C GLY A 235 -10.89 -17.15 26.14
N ALA A 236 -10.94 -16.80 27.42
CA ALA A 236 -11.19 -17.71 28.53
C ALA A 236 -12.56 -18.41 28.39
#